data_AF-A0A959PUT0-F1
#
_entry.id   AF-A0A959PUT0-F1
#
_cell.length_a   1.000
_cell.length_b   1.000
_cell.length_c   1.000
_cell.angle_alpha   90.00
_cell.angle_beta   90.00
_cell.angle_gamma   90.00
#
_symmetry.space_group_name_H-M   'P 1'
#
loop_
_entity.id
_entity.type
_entity.pdbx_description
1 polymer ?
#
loop_
_entity_poly.entity_id
_entity_poly.type
_entity_poly.pdbx_seq_one_letter_code
_entity_poly.pdbx_strand_id
1 'polypeptide(L)'
;MKQILFLFLGTFLGLTACGNEPKNGGDAIEEIQTVDPNTPSSIIRNPATANGTSDTLNVAKMEFEETSYDFGTAYEGDIIEKVFKFKNTGRIPLIISEARSTCGCTVPSWPKEPIQPGAENEIKIVFNTENKLGSQTKPITISANTWPGTTVLKVKGKVLEKGK
;
A
#
# COMPACT_ATOMS: atom_id res chain seq x y z
N MET A 1 2.25 -21.36 -68.90
CA MET A 1 2.53 -20.69 -70.19
C MET A 1 1.33 -19.86 -70.58
N LYS A 2 1.57 -18.67 -71.15
CA LYS A 2 0.64 -17.57 -71.55
C LYS A 2 0.19 -16.67 -70.38
N GLN A 3 0.80 -15.51 -70.12
CA GLN A 3 0.95 -14.25 -70.90
C GLN A 3 -0.39 -13.58 -71.25
N ILE A 4 -0.62 -12.42 -70.63
CA ILE A 4 -1.44 -11.23 -70.97
C ILE A 4 -1.30 -10.35 -69.70
N LEU A 5 -0.41 -9.36 -69.58
CA LEU A 5 -0.15 -8.14 -70.36
C LEU A 5 -1.40 -7.31 -70.65
N PHE A 6 -1.81 -6.49 -69.65
CA PHE A 6 -2.51 -5.24 -69.91
C PHE A 6 -1.75 -4.09 -69.25
N LEU A 7 -1.34 -3.18 -70.13
CA LEU A 7 -0.57 -1.97 -69.90
C LEU A 7 -1.59 -0.83 -69.98
N PHE A 8 -1.84 -0.15 -68.87
CA PHE A 8 -2.52 1.15 -68.88
C PHE A 8 -1.70 2.16 -68.09
N LEU A 9 -1.06 3.00 -68.89
CA LEU A 9 -0.40 4.25 -68.56
C LEU A 9 -1.46 5.26 -68.09
N GLY A 10 -1.25 5.89 -66.94
CA GLY A 10 -2.17 6.87 -66.38
C GLY A 10 -1.49 7.74 -65.32
N THR A 11 -0.62 8.64 -65.76
CA THR A 11 -0.03 9.71 -64.96
C THR A 11 -1.13 10.69 -64.55
N PHE A 12 -1.39 10.84 -63.25
CA PHE A 12 -2.15 11.99 -62.73
C PHE A 12 -1.40 12.59 -61.55
N LEU A 13 -0.77 13.73 -61.83
CA LEU A 13 -0.17 14.66 -60.89
C LEU A 13 -1.30 15.43 -60.19
N GLY A 14 -1.30 15.57 -58.86
CA GLY A 14 -2.24 16.49 -58.22
C GLY A 14 -2.43 16.39 -56.71
N LEU A 15 -1.60 17.15 -55.98
CA LEU A 15 -1.91 17.99 -54.80
C LEU A 15 -2.59 17.37 -53.55
N THR A 16 -1.81 17.48 -52.49
CA THR A 16 -2.13 17.48 -51.06
C THR A 16 -3.38 18.27 -50.66
N ALA A 17 -4.25 17.65 -49.86
CA ALA A 17 -5.08 18.32 -48.86
C ALA A 17 -5.49 17.29 -47.77
N CYS A 18 -4.89 17.40 -46.59
CA CYS A 18 -5.36 16.71 -45.38
C CYS A 18 -6.53 17.50 -44.80
N GLY A 19 -7.65 16.84 -44.58
CA GLY A 19 -8.77 17.37 -43.82
C GLY A 19 -9.65 16.24 -43.34
N ASN A 20 -9.46 15.80 -42.10
CA ASN A 20 -10.41 15.04 -41.29
C ASN A 20 -10.05 15.26 -39.81
N GLU A 21 -10.72 16.19 -39.16
CA GLU A 21 -11.05 16.11 -37.73
C GLU A 21 -12.29 15.22 -37.56
N PRO A 22 -12.75 14.83 -36.35
CA PRO A 22 -12.17 15.00 -35.00
C PRO A 22 -12.13 13.68 -34.20
N LYS A 23 -11.12 13.45 -33.33
CA LYS A 23 -11.25 12.54 -32.18
C LYS A 23 -10.47 13.04 -30.97
N ASN A 24 -11.23 13.66 -30.06
CA ASN A 24 -11.11 13.62 -28.60
C ASN A 24 -9.70 13.69 -28.02
N GLY A 25 -9.33 14.89 -27.56
CA GLY A 25 -8.34 15.07 -26.52
C GLY A 25 -8.83 14.43 -25.22
N GLY A 26 -8.33 13.23 -24.95
CA GLY A 26 -8.28 12.64 -23.62
C GLY A 26 -6.83 12.29 -23.36
N ASP A 27 -6.31 12.73 -22.21
CA ASP A 27 -4.96 12.48 -21.72
C ASP A 27 -4.49 11.04 -22.03
N ALA A 28 -3.71 10.89 -23.09
CA ALA A 28 -2.85 9.74 -23.28
C ALA A 28 -1.62 10.00 -22.42
N ILE A 29 -1.68 9.53 -21.17
CA ILE A 29 -0.52 9.44 -20.29
C ILE A 29 0.52 8.59 -21.02
N GLU A 30 1.62 9.20 -21.45
CA GLU A 30 2.77 8.48 -21.98
C GLU A 30 3.24 7.49 -20.91
N GLU A 31 3.34 6.21 -21.28
CA GLU A 31 3.89 5.15 -20.44
C GLU A 31 5.36 5.51 -20.12
N ILE A 32 5.61 5.97 -18.90
CA ILE A 32 6.97 6.22 -18.42
C ILE A 32 7.72 4.90 -18.48
N GLN A 33 8.75 4.88 -19.33
CA GLN A 33 9.66 3.75 -19.54
C GLN A 33 10.03 3.09 -18.21
N THR A 34 9.85 1.77 -18.18
CA THR A 34 10.04 0.84 -17.07
C THR A 34 11.17 1.24 -16.11
N VAL A 35 10.82 1.94 -15.05
CA VAL A 35 11.68 2.07 -13.87
C VAL A 35 11.66 0.71 -13.18
N ASP A 36 12.83 0.08 -13.05
CA ASP A 36 12.99 -1.21 -12.37
C ASP A 36 12.26 -1.18 -11.01
N PRO A 37 11.20 -2.01 -10.83
CA PRO A 37 10.35 -1.99 -9.63
C PRO A 37 11.10 -2.39 -8.35
N ASN A 38 12.37 -2.81 -8.47
CA ASN A 38 13.23 -3.21 -7.35
C ASN A 38 14.18 -2.10 -6.88
N THR A 39 14.13 -0.90 -7.47
CA THR A 39 14.91 0.23 -6.99
C THR A 39 14.19 0.95 -5.83
N PRO A 40 14.83 1.18 -4.66
CA PRO A 40 14.16 1.78 -3.49
C PRO A 40 13.48 3.13 -3.76
N SER A 41 14.01 3.92 -4.71
CA SER A 41 13.47 5.23 -5.09
C SER A 41 12.17 5.15 -5.92
N SER A 42 11.90 4.04 -6.60
CA SER A 42 10.68 3.85 -7.42
C SER A 42 9.43 3.45 -6.62
N ILE A 43 9.64 3.04 -5.35
CA ILE A 43 8.64 2.45 -4.47
C ILE A 43 7.87 3.53 -3.67
N ILE A 44 8.43 4.73 -3.52
CA ILE A 44 7.80 5.85 -2.82
C ILE A 44 7.17 6.79 -3.85
N ARG A 45 5.85 6.69 -4.06
CA ARG A 45 5.07 7.61 -4.89
C ARG A 45 3.92 8.21 -4.10
N ASN A 46 3.65 9.50 -4.31
CA ASN A 46 2.41 10.12 -3.87
C ASN A 46 1.36 9.95 -4.98
N PRO A 47 0.32 9.14 -4.79
CA PRO A 47 -0.69 8.89 -5.83
C PRO A 47 -1.65 10.07 -6.02
N ALA A 48 -1.62 11.09 -5.17
CA ALA A 48 -2.52 12.24 -5.25
C ALA A 48 -2.12 13.22 -6.37
N THR A 49 -2.97 13.36 -7.39
CA THR A 49 -2.88 14.42 -8.40
C THR A 49 -3.79 15.61 -8.04
N ALA A 50 -3.42 16.83 -8.45
CA ALA A 50 -4.19 18.06 -8.20
C ALA A 50 -5.64 18.02 -8.75
N ASN A 51 -5.94 17.11 -9.68
CA ASN A 51 -7.27 16.91 -10.25
C ASN A 51 -8.17 15.95 -9.43
N GLY A 52 -7.71 15.46 -8.27
CA GLY A 52 -8.50 14.64 -7.35
C GLY A 52 -8.59 13.14 -7.70
N THR A 53 -8.10 12.73 -8.87
CA THR A 53 -7.87 11.32 -9.20
C THR A 53 -6.59 10.83 -8.51
N SER A 54 -6.71 9.83 -7.64
CA SER A 54 -5.55 9.14 -7.06
C SER A 54 -5.27 7.84 -7.83
N ASP A 55 -4.08 7.70 -8.43
CA ASP A 55 -3.66 6.43 -9.03
C ASP A 55 -3.26 5.43 -7.95
N THR A 56 -4.25 4.66 -7.48
CA THR A 56 -4.08 3.59 -6.48
C THR A 56 -3.86 2.21 -7.12
N LEU A 57 -3.68 2.13 -8.45
CA LEU A 57 -3.44 0.85 -9.13
C LEU A 57 -2.01 0.37 -8.89
N ASN A 58 -1.07 1.30 -8.73
CA ASN A 58 0.37 1.02 -8.60
C ASN A 58 0.91 1.30 -7.18
N VAL A 59 0.11 1.05 -6.14
CA VAL A 59 0.53 1.20 -4.73
C VAL A 59 0.56 -0.15 -4.02
N ALA A 60 1.35 -0.24 -2.95
CA ALA A 60 1.23 -1.34 -2.01
C ALA A 60 -0.10 -1.22 -1.26
N LYS A 61 -0.70 -2.35 -0.88
CA LYS A 61 -1.90 -2.38 -0.04
C LYS A 61 -1.65 -3.36 1.09
N MET A 62 -1.88 -2.92 2.32
CA MET A 62 -1.69 -3.73 3.51
C MET A 62 -3.07 -4.05 4.08
N GLU A 63 -3.44 -5.32 4.08
CA GLU A 63 -4.73 -5.80 4.57
C GLU A 63 -4.52 -6.70 5.78
N PHE A 64 -5.07 -6.30 6.92
CA PHE A 64 -4.98 -7.06 8.16
C PHE A 64 -6.20 -7.97 8.34
N GLU A 65 -5.98 -9.15 8.92
CA GLU A 65 -7.08 -10.02 9.37
C GLU A 65 -7.96 -9.33 10.43
N GLU A 66 -7.32 -8.54 11.31
CA GLU A 66 -7.96 -7.73 12.33
C GLU A 66 -7.11 -6.49 12.65
N THR A 67 -7.76 -5.41 13.06
CA THR A 67 -7.06 -4.16 13.42
C THR A 67 -7.23 -3.78 14.88
N SER A 68 -7.98 -4.57 15.66
CA SER A 68 -8.24 -4.32 17.07
C SER A 68 -8.28 -5.62 17.84
N TYR A 69 -7.50 -5.69 18.90
CA TYR A 69 -7.49 -6.79 19.86
C TYR A 69 -7.96 -6.32 21.23
N ASP A 70 -8.91 -7.05 21.82
CA ASP A 70 -9.35 -6.86 23.20
C ASP A 70 -8.80 -7.98 24.07
N PHE A 71 -7.88 -7.65 24.98
CA PHE A 71 -7.31 -8.64 25.91
C PHE A 71 -8.23 -8.92 27.12
N GLY A 72 -9.39 -8.28 27.20
CA GLY A 72 -10.33 -8.44 28.31
C GLY A 72 -9.78 -7.83 29.58
N THR A 73 -9.49 -8.67 30.58
CA THR A 73 -8.96 -8.23 31.87
C THR A 73 -7.56 -8.79 32.09
N ALA A 74 -6.64 -7.92 32.50
CA ALA A 74 -5.29 -8.25 32.95
C ALA A 74 -5.06 -7.68 34.35
N TYR A 75 -4.02 -8.16 35.02
CA TYR A 75 -3.53 -7.58 36.27
C TYR A 75 -2.28 -6.76 36.02
N GLU A 76 -2.05 -5.76 36.87
CA GLU A 76 -0.81 -4.98 36.84
C GLU A 76 0.42 -5.91 36.92
N GLY A 77 1.36 -5.66 36.00
CA GLY A 77 2.59 -6.45 35.83
C GLY A 77 2.48 -7.58 34.81
N ASP A 78 1.26 -7.89 34.31
CA ASP A 78 1.08 -8.83 33.21
C ASP A 78 1.69 -8.30 31.89
N ILE A 79 2.14 -9.24 31.06
CA ILE A 79 2.59 -8.98 29.69
C ILE A 79 1.54 -9.49 28.71
N ILE A 80 1.00 -8.57 27.92
CA ILE A 80 0.02 -8.88 26.88
C ILE A 80 0.74 -8.93 25.54
N GLU A 81 0.69 -10.09 24.87
CA GLU A 81 1.23 -10.26 23.52
C GLU A 81 0.11 -10.43 22.50
N LYS A 82 0.25 -9.77 21.34
CA LYS A 82 -0.66 -9.95 20.21
C LYS A 82 0.10 -9.94 18.89
N VAL A 83 -0.19 -10.92 18.04
CA VAL A 83 0.26 -10.95 16.65
C VAL A 83 -0.88 -10.52 15.74
N PHE A 84 -0.64 -9.52 14.91
CA PHE A 84 -1.52 -9.06 13.85
C PHE A 84 -0.97 -9.52 12.51
N LYS A 85 -1.68 -10.43 11.85
CA LYS A 85 -1.33 -10.92 10.52
C LYS A 85 -1.87 -9.99 9.45
N PHE A 86 -1.10 -9.83 8.38
CA PHE A 86 -1.50 -9.04 7.23
C PHE A 86 -0.96 -9.62 5.92
N LYS A 87 -1.57 -9.17 4.82
CA LYS A 87 -1.19 -9.52 3.46
C LYS A 87 -0.90 -8.26 2.64
N ASN A 88 0.10 -8.31 1.78
CA ASN A 88 0.27 -7.31 0.74
C ASN A 88 -0.69 -7.62 -0.43
N THR A 89 -1.84 -6.95 -0.50
CA THR A 89 -2.81 -7.12 -1.60
C THR A 89 -2.60 -6.11 -2.75
N GLY A 90 -1.50 -5.37 -2.71
CA GLY A 90 -1.10 -4.41 -3.73
C GLY A 90 -0.39 -5.05 -4.92
N ARG A 91 0.13 -4.21 -5.82
CA ARG A 91 0.85 -4.64 -7.03
C ARG A 91 2.36 -4.44 -6.97
N ILE A 92 2.86 -3.77 -5.93
CA ILE A 92 4.28 -3.51 -5.70
C ILE A 92 4.69 -4.03 -4.31
N PRO A 93 5.99 -4.24 -4.05
CA PRO A 93 6.47 -4.58 -2.72
C PRO A 93 6.03 -3.57 -1.66
N LEU A 94 5.55 -4.08 -0.53
CA LEU A 94 5.16 -3.32 0.63
C LEU A 94 6.37 -3.10 1.54
N ILE A 95 6.62 -1.85 1.91
CA ILE A 95 7.70 -1.45 2.82
C ILE A 95 7.07 -0.72 4.01
N ILE A 96 7.34 -1.24 5.21
CA ILE A 96 6.95 -0.60 6.47
C ILE A 96 8.13 0.25 6.94
N SER A 97 7.98 1.56 6.89
CA SER A 97 9.03 2.49 7.33
C SER A 97 9.07 2.62 8.84
N GLU A 98 7.92 2.54 9.49
CA GLU A 98 7.80 2.74 10.94
C GLU A 98 6.60 1.99 11.51
N ALA A 99 6.75 1.41 12.70
CA ALA A 99 5.62 1.10 13.57
C ALA A 99 5.91 1.68 14.96
N ARG A 100 5.01 2.53 15.46
CA ARG A 100 5.21 3.24 16.73
C ARG A 100 3.97 3.21 17.60
N SER A 101 4.20 3.19 18.90
CA SER A 101 3.18 3.40 19.94
C SER A 101 3.34 4.79 20.54
N THR A 102 2.36 5.22 21.34
CA THR A 102 2.40 6.51 22.04
C THR A 102 3.18 6.49 23.35
N CYS A 103 3.31 5.32 24.00
CA CYS A 103 4.06 5.10 25.23
C CYS A 103 5.10 4.00 25.02
N GLY A 104 6.25 4.08 25.71
CA GLY A 104 7.25 3.00 25.74
C GLY A 104 6.73 1.69 26.38
N CYS A 105 5.51 1.70 26.94
CA CYS A 105 4.86 0.54 27.52
C CYS A 105 4.33 -0.47 26.48
N THR A 106 4.26 -0.07 25.20
CA THR A 106 3.81 -0.93 24.11
C THR A 106 4.88 -0.95 23.03
N VAL A 107 5.43 -2.12 22.72
CA VAL A 107 6.55 -2.26 21.78
C VAL A 107 6.10 -3.08 20.57
N PRO A 108 6.05 -2.47 19.36
CA PRO A 108 5.84 -3.20 18.13
C PRO A 108 7.14 -3.82 17.59
N SER A 109 7.02 -4.99 16.97
CA SER A 109 8.03 -5.65 16.14
C SER A 109 7.42 -5.95 14.77
N TRP A 110 8.15 -5.66 13.70
CA TRP A 110 7.65 -5.75 12.32
C TRP A 110 8.77 -6.12 11.35
N PRO A 111 8.45 -6.73 10.20
CA PRO A 111 9.42 -7.05 9.16
C PRO A 111 10.10 -5.80 8.60
N LYS A 112 11.42 -5.88 8.38
CA LYS A 112 12.23 -4.80 7.79
C LYS A 112 12.48 -4.98 6.29
N GLU A 113 12.26 -6.18 5.79
CA GLU A 113 12.41 -6.51 4.38
C GLU A 113 11.13 -6.19 3.60
N PRO A 114 11.24 -5.85 2.30
CA PRO A 114 10.08 -5.65 1.45
C PRO A 114 9.20 -6.90 1.35
N ILE A 115 7.89 -6.76 1.59
CA ILE A 115 6.90 -7.84 1.48
C ILE A 115 6.32 -7.85 0.07
N GLN A 116 6.56 -8.93 -0.68
CA GLN A 116 6.12 -9.06 -2.07
C GLN A 116 4.58 -9.07 -2.23
N PRO A 117 4.04 -8.68 -3.39
CA PRO A 117 2.62 -8.83 -3.69
C PRO A 117 2.11 -10.25 -3.42
N GLY A 118 0.97 -10.36 -2.73
CA GLY A 118 0.35 -11.62 -2.34
C GLY A 118 1.00 -12.32 -1.14
N ALA A 119 2.15 -11.86 -0.65
CA ALA A 119 2.79 -12.45 0.51
C ALA A 119 2.13 -11.99 1.82
N GLU A 120 2.16 -12.87 2.81
CA GLU A 120 1.67 -12.64 4.17
C GLU A 120 2.84 -12.41 5.12
N ASN A 121 2.60 -11.61 6.16
CA ASN A 121 3.55 -11.33 7.22
C ASN A 121 2.81 -10.89 8.49
N GLU A 122 3.54 -10.51 9.53
CA GLU A 122 2.94 -10.20 10.83
C GLU A 122 3.60 -9.02 11.55
N ILE A 123 2.84 -8.40 12.44
CA ILE A 123 3.31 -7.40 13.40
C ILE A 123 3.03 -7.93 14.80
N LYS A 124 4.08 -8.12 15.60
CA LYS A 124 3.97 -8.53 17.00
C LYS A 124 3.94 -7.29 17.90
N ILE A 125 2.96 -7.21 18.79
CA ILE A 125 2.82 -6.17 19.80
C ILE A 125 3.01 -6.81 21.17
N VAL A 126 3.86 -6.19 21.99
CA VAL A 126 4.01 -6.52 23.40
C VAL A 126 3.61 -5.31 24.23
N PHE A 127 2.61 -5.46 25.10
CA PHE A 127 2.17 -4.44 26.03
C PHE A 127 2.48 -4.85 27.47
N ASN A 128 3.32 -4.07 28.13
CA ASN A 128 3.60 -4.22 29.55
C ASN A 128 2.60 -3.39 30.37
N THR A 129 1.82 -4.08 31.21
CA THR A 129 0.80 -3.47 32.06
C THR A 129 1.35 -2.89 33.38
N GLU A 130 2.66 -3.00 33.62
CA GLU A 130 3.33 -2.40 34.79
C GLU A 130 3.00 -0.91 34.92
N ASN A 131 2.58 -0.49 36.12
CA ASN A 131 2.10 0.86 36.40
C ASN A 131 0.95 1.31 35.49
N LYS A 132 0.06 0.40 35.09
CA LYS A 132 -1.16 0.68 34.30
C LYS A 132 -2.36 0.12 35.05
N LEU A 133 -3.43 0.90 35.12
CA LEU A 133 -4.67 0.54 35.80
C LEU A 133 -5.88 1.07 35.02
N GLY A 134 -7.04 0.45 35.21
CA GLY A 134 -8.28 0.83 34.56
C GLY A 134 -8.30 0.49 33.05
N SER A 135 -9.17 1.17 32.31
CA SER A 135 -9.33 0.94 30.88
C SER A 135 -8.10 1.41 30.10
N GLN A 136 -7.54 0.52 29.31
CA GLN A 136 -6.39 0.77 28.45
C GLN A 136 -6.82 0.72 26.97
N THR A 137 -6.32 1.66 26.19
CA THR A 137 -6.38 1.61 24.72
C THR A 137 -5.04 2.11 24.19
N LYS A 138 -4.35 1.24 23.47
CA LYS A 138 -3.00 1.48 22.95
C LYS A 138 -3.08 1.47 21.43
N PRO A 139 -3.09 2.65 20.77
CA PRO A 139 -2.96 2.73 19.33
C PRO A 139 -1.50 2.46 18.93
N ILE A 140 -1.33 1.68 17.87
CA ILE A 140 -0.05 1.45 17.20
C ILE A 140 -0.19 1.96 15.77
N THR A 141 0.54 3.02 15.45
CA THR A 141 0.54 3.63 14.12
C THR A 141 1.64 2.99 13.29
N ILE A 142 1.25 2.45 12.14
CA ILE A 142 2.14 1.88 11.14
C ILE A 142 2.19 2.85 9.96
N SER A 143 3.40 3.20 9.54
CA SER A 143 3.67 4.01 8.36
C SER A 143 4.27 3.11 7.28
N ALA A 144 3.74 3.18 6.07
CA ALA A 144 4.17 2.35 4.94
C ALA A 144 3.97 3.10 3.60
N ASN A 145 4.51 2.54 2.52
CA ASN A 145 4.30 3.01 1.14
C ASN A 145 2.90 2.64 0.58
N THR A 146 1.88 2.65 1.44
CA THR A 146 0.47 2.39 1.08
C THR A 146 -0.28 3.69 0.81
N TRP A 147 -1.52 3.59 0.34
CA TRP A 147 -2.45 4.72 0.30
C TRP A 147 -3.78 4.34 0.95
N PRO A 148 -4.17 4.96 2.08
CA PRO A 148 -3.40 5.94 2.87
C PRO A 148 -2.08 5.35 3.40
N GLY A 149 -1.08 6.20 3.61
CA GLY A 149 0.28 5.79 4.04
C GLY A 149 0.38 5.38 5.51
N THR A 150 -0.72 5.48 6.26
CA THR A 150 -0.76 5.08 7.66
C THR A 150 -1.93 4.14 7.93
N THR A 151 -1.68 3.14 8.79
CA THR A 151 -2.68 2.22 9.32
C THR A 151 -2.55 2.19 10.85
N VAL A 152 -3.65 2.07 11.57
CA VAL A 152 -3.65 2.05 13.05
C VAL A 152 -4.20 0.73 13.55
N LEU A 153 -3.39 0.01 14.32
CA LEU A 153 -3.80 -1.14 15.11
C LEU A 153 -4.15 -0.70 16.54
N LYS A 154 -5.02 -1.44 17.22
CA LYS A 154 -5.44 -1.14 18.59
C LYS A 154 -5.32 -2.37 19.48
N VAL A 155 -4.72 -2.19 20.66
CA VAL A 155 -4.80 -3.15 21.76
C VAL A 155 -5.56 -2.49 22.91
N LYS A 156 -6.66 -3.11 23.36
CA LYS A 156 -7.53 -2.55 24.40
C LYS A 156 -7.91 -3.61 25.43
N GLY A 157 -8.35 -3.14 26.59
CA GLY A 157 -8.80 -4.00 27.68
C GLY A 157 -8.80 -3.25 29.00
N LYS A 158 -8.94 -3.95 30.11
CA LYS A 158 -8.94 -3.39 31.48
C LYS A 158 -7.82 -3.99 32.29
N VAL A 159 -7.05 -3.16 32.98
CA VAL A 159 -6.02 -3.59 33.93
C VAL A 159 -6.53 -3.36 35.35
N LEU A 160 -6.44 -4.38 36.19
CA LEU A 160 -6.81 -4.33 37.61
C LEU A 160 -5.55 -4.34 38.47
N GLU A 161 -5.65 -3.74 39.65
CA GLU A 161 -4.61 -3.88 40.66
C GLU A 161 -4.52 -5.34 41.08
N LYS A 162 -3.31 -5.85 41.25
CA LYS A 162 -3.10 -7.18 41.82
C LYS A 162 -3.42 -7.09 43.31
N GLY A 163 -4.51 -7.74 43.72
CA GLY A 163 -4.94 -7.75 45.13
C GLY A 163 -3.76 -8.11 46.04
N LYS A 164 -3.48 -7.24 47.01
CA LYS A 164 -2.50 -7.50 48.07
C LYS A 164 -3.00 -8.56 49.03
#